data_AF-A0A0M0JVH4-F1
#
_entry.id   AF-A0A0M0JVH4-F1
#
_cell.length_a   1.000
_cell.length_b   1.000
_cell.length_c   1.000
_cell.angle_alpha   90.00
_cell.angle_beta   90.00
_cell.angle_gamma   90.00
#
_symmetry.space_group_name_H-M   'P 1'
#
loop_
_entity.id
_entity.type
_entity.pdbx_description
1 polymer ?
#
loop_
_entity_poly.entity_id
_entity_poly.type
_entity_poly.pdbx_seq_one_letter_code
_entity_poly.pdbx_strand_id
1 'polypeptide(L)'
;MGGSSSRELEAAQSQVRRLTGELQKASQQLKVQQSGAALKLAAEAAEQQLKKELQAKSQLLEKTTGELSTLRGVSAELPRFKQEVAAAKEAEMRARRAEADKGVLVSELQAQLMQSKADLEQLFGKLKFAEAEKGATLRKSASVSEDRRLLADQQREAAEASARLVAEASAALGSSVMGSHPVFGELIADFGYKRLYRGSPTTLWAGTMLWERQRAFRQERANLIAAAKAKSKATGWPGAIAVVERSSSGSEASAPTGHGGGTAIGTLIDGQHRLGAAHLLAQRGKLDGALASILVEVYPPMEEQGVKDLFTEINRAEPVLLVDLPEGGASDQDNAILTAAAEELAQRYPAMFKPSHGCRPPHLNVDVLRAELHRAEVLSRHKLASAAELLDWVDKANRDLGARSDEQWASTGARAKSETALGNALSKARQNAFYLGMGWDWLK
;
A
#
# COMPACT_ATOMS: atom_id res chain seq x y z
N MET A 1 -35.27 -78.90 -144.23
CA MET A 1 -34.52 -79.95 -143.51
C MET A 1 -33.90 -79.34 -142.26
N GLY A 2 -34.64 -79.33 -141.16
CA GLY A 2 -34.18 -78.86 -139.84
C GLY A 2 -33.95 -80.06 -138.94
N GLY A 3 -32.81 -80.11 -138.26
CA GLY A 3 -32.46 -81.25 -137.40
C GLY A 3 -31.05 -81.29 -136.81
N SER A 4 -30.24 -80.22 -136.91
CA SER A 4 -28.85 -80.21 -136.41
C SER A 4 -28.60 -79.30 -135.19
N SER A 5 -29.53 -78.43 -134.80
CA SER A 5 -29.29 -77.39 -133.77
C SER A 5 -29.56 -77.82 -132.32
N SER A 6 -30.12 -79.01 -132.09
CA SER A 6 -30.53 -79.44 -130.73
C SER A 6 -29.42 -80.12 -129.93
N ARG A 7 -28.42 -80.73 -130.61
CA ARG A 7 -27.34 -81.48 -129.95
C ARG A 7 -26.20 -80.60 -129.44
N GLU A 8 -25.97 -79.44 -130.06
CA GLU A 8 -24.93 -78.50 -129.62
C GLU A 8 -25.33 -77.75 -128.35
N LEU A 9 -26.62 -77.50 -128.14
CA LEU A 9 -27.13 -76.82 -126.95
C LEU A 9 -27.03 -77.70 -125.69
N GLU A 10 -27.27 -79.01 -125.79
CA GLU A 10 -27.12 -79.96 -124.68
C GLU A 10 -25.65 -80.12 -124.25
N ALA A 11 -24.72 -80.14 -125.21
CA ALA A 11 -23.29 -80.21 -124.90
C ALA A 11 -22.81 -78.97 -124.14
N ALA A 12 -23.22 -77.78 -124.56
CA ALA A 12 -22.90 -76.51 -123.90
C ALA A 12 -23.50 -76.43 -122.48
N GLN A 13 -24.74 -76.90 -122.29
CA GLN A 13 -25.38 -76.92 -120.96
C GLN A 13 -24.68 -77.88 -119.99
N SER A 14 -24.16 -79.01 -120.46
CA SER A 14 -23.37 -79.92 -119.60
C SER A 14 -22.06 -79.29 -119.14
N GLN A 15 -21.41 -78.53 -120.01
CA GLN A 15 -20.12 -77.89 -119.74
C GLN A 15 -20.26 -76.71 -118.76
N VAL A 16 -21.35 -75.94 -118.87
CA VAL A 16 -21.69 -74.89 -117.89
C VAL A 16 -21.95 -75.50 -116.52
N ARG A 17 -22.68 -76.63 -116.42
CA ARG A 17 -22.90 -77.30 -115.12
C ARG A 17 -21.61 -77.78 -114.48
N ARG A 18 -20.67 -78.32 -115.27
CA ARG A 18 -19.37 -78.76 -114.76
C ARG A 18 -18.54 -77.59 -114.23
N LEU A 19 -18.43 -76.50 -115.00
CA LEU A 19 -17.65 -75.32 -114.59
C LEU A 19 -18.27 -74.62 -113.37
N THR A 20 -19.61 -74.61 -113.26
CA THR A 20 -20.30 -74.07 -112.07
C THR A 20 -19.98 -74.89 -110.81
N GLY A 21 -19.87 -76.22 -110.94
CA GLY A 21 -19.47 -77.10 -109.83
C GLY A 21 -18.00 -76.92 -109.40
N GLU A 22 -17.09 -76.67 -110.35
CA GLU A 22 -15.68 -76.40 -110.05
C GLU A 22 -15.49 -75.01 -109.38
N LEU A 23 -16.25 -74.00 -109.81
CA LEU A 23 -16.23 -72.66 -109.21
C LEU A 23 -16.76 -72.66 -107.76
N GLN A 24 -17.82 -73.43 -107.49
CA GLN A 24 -18.34 -73.60 -106.13
C GLN A 24 -17.32 -74.28 -105.21
N LYS A 25 -16.61 -75.31 -105.68
CA LYS A 25 -15.53 -75.94 -104.91
C LYS A 25 -14.37 -74.99 -104.61
N ALA A 26 -13.93 -74.19 -105.59
CA ALA A 26 -12.87 -73.21 -105.39
C ALA A 26 -13.28 -72.09 -104.42
N SER A 27 -14.53 -71.61 -104.51
CA SER A 27 -15.08 -70.60 -103.58
C SER A 27 -15.15 -71.12 -102.15
N GLN A 28 -15.51 -72.39 -101.96
CA GLN A 28 -15.59 -73.01 -100.65
C GLN A 28 -14.20 -73.23 -100.01
N GLN A 29 -13.19 -73.57 -100.81
CA GLN A 29 -11.80 -73.65 -100.33
C GLN A 29 -11.22 -72.29 -99.94
N LEU A 30 -11.53 -71.22 -100.68
CA LEU A 30 -11.08 -69.87 -100.36
C LEU A 30 -11.69 -69.35 -99.04
N LYS A 31 -12.96 -69.70 -98.77
CA LYS A 31 -13.66 -69.33 -97.54
C LYS A 31 -13.06 -69.99 -96.29
N VAL A 32 -12.59 -71.24 -96.41
CA VAL A 32 -11.90 -71.95 -95.34
C VAL A 32 -10.54 -71.32 -95.04
N GLN A 33 -9.75 -70.96 -96.07
CA GLN A 33 -8.45 -70.31 -95.88
C GLN A 33 -8.55 -68.89 -95.30
N GLN A 34 -9.56 -68.10 -95.71
CA GLN A 34 -9.77 -66.75 -95.17
C GLN A 34 -10.24 -66.76 -93.70
N SER A 35 -10.97 -67.79 -93.26
CA SER A 35 -11.39 -67.92 -91.86
C SER A 35 -10.25 -68.26 -90.89
N GLY A 36 -9.24 -69.01 -91.34
CA GLY A 36 -8.09 -69.39 -90.51
C GLY A 36 -7.10 -68.24 -90.25
N ALA A 37 -6.92 -67.36 -91.23
CA ALA A 37 -6.02 -66.20 -91.10
C ALA A 37 -6.60 -65.11 -90.18
N ALA A 38 -7.91 -64.87 -90.23
CA ALA A 38 -8.57 -63.88 -89.38
C ALA A 38 -8.59 -64.27 -87.89
N LEU A 39 -8.74 -65.56 -87.58
CA LEU A 39 -8.70 -66.07 -86.20
C LEU A 39 -7.32 -65.95 -85.55
N LYS A 40 -6.25 -66.12 -86.33
CA LYS A 40 -4.87 -66.03 -85.82
C LYS A 40 -4.49 -64.58 -85.44
N LEU A 41 -4.85 -63.62 -86.29
CA LEU A 41 -4.65 -62.19 -86.02
C LEU A 41 -5.48 -61.68 -84.82
N ALA A 42 -6.70 -62.19 -84.65
CA ALA A 42 -7.54 -61.84 -83.50
C ALA A 42 -6.97 -62.40 -82.18
N ALA A 43 -6.42 -63.61 -82.19
CA ALA A 43 -5.78 -64.22 -81.02
C ALA A 43 -4.49 -63.48 -80.60
N GLU A 44 -3.65 -63.10 -81.56
CA GLU A 44 -2.42 -62.34 -81.30
C GLU A 44 -2.71 -60.92 -80.78
N ALA A 45 -3.75 -60.26 -81.31
CA ALA A 45 -4.19 -58.96 -80.80
C ALA A 45 -4.73 -59.04 -79.37
N ALA A 46 -5.52 -60.08 -79.05
CA ALA A 46 -6.02 -60.31 -77.70
C ALA A 46 -4.88 -60.63 -76.71
N GLU A 47 -3.88 -61.41 -77.11
CA GLU A 47 -2.73 -61.72 -76.26
C GLU A 47 -1.87 -60.47 -75.98
N GLN A 48 -1.67 -59.61 -76.99
CA GLN A 48 -0.97 -58.34 -76.80
C GLN A 48 -1.74 -57.38 -75.88
N GLN A 49 -3.07 -57.34 -75.99
CA GLN A 49 -3.91 -56.52 -75.13
C GLN A 49 -3.88 -57.01 -73.68
N LEU A 50 -3.92 -58.33 -73.47
CA LEU A 50 -3.79 -58.93 -72.14
C LEU A 50 -2.41 -58.65 -71.51
N LYS A 51 -1.32 -58.72 -72.28
CA LYS A 51 0.03 -58.38 -71.81
C LYS A 51 0.15 -56.92 -71.38
N LYS A 52 -0.44 -55.99 -72.14
CA LYS A 52 -0.48 -54.57 -71.78
C LYS A 52 -1.27 -54.34 -70.50
N GLU A 53 -2.41 -55.00 -70.33
CA GLU A 53 -3.20 -54.92 -69.09
C GLU A 53 -2.44 -55.49 -67.89
N LEU A 54 -1.73 -56.61 -68.08
CA LEU A 54 -0.95 -57.25 -67.02
C LEU A 54 0.24 -56.38 -66.59
N GLN A 55 0.93 -55.73 -67.53
CA GLN A 55 1.98 -54.76 -67.23
C GLN A 55 1.44 -53.54 -66.49
N ALA A 56 0.31 -52.97 -66.93
CA ALA A 56 -0.33 -51.85 -66.25
C ALA A 56 -0.75 -52.21 -64.81
N LYS A 57 -1.30 -53.41 -64.61
CA LYS A 57 -1.65 -53.92 -63.26
C LYS A 57 -0.42 -54.17 -62.39
N SER A 58 0.68 -54.68 -62.95
CA SER A 58 1.95 -54.87 -62.22
C SER A 58 2.53 -53.55 -61.74
N GLN A 59 2.55 -52.51 -62.59
CA GLN A 59 3.03 -51.18 -62.23
C GLN A 59 2.17 -50.53 -61.14
N LEU A 60 0.84 -50.71 -61.21
CA LEU A 60 -0.07 -50.23 -60.17
C LEU A 60 0.18 -50.94 -58.83
N LEU A 61 0.46 -52.24 -58.87
CA LEU A 61 0.80 -53.05 -57.70
C LEU A 61 2.10 -52.57 -57.06
N GLU A 62 3.16 -52.36 -57.84
CA GLU A 62 4.43 -51.82 -57.33
C GLU A 62 4.25 -50.45 -56.69
N LYS A 63 3.47 -49.56 -57.33
CA LYS A 63 3.17 -48.23 -56.79
C LYS A 63 2.42 -48.31 -55.45
N THR A 64 1.36 -49.12 -55.38
CA THR A 64 0.59 -49.31 -54.13
C THR A 64 1.41 -50.01 -53.04
N THR A 65 2.30 -50.92 -53.40
CA THR A 65 3.20 -51.57 -52.44
C THR A 65 4.24 -50.58 -51.89
N GLY A 66 4.72 -49.66 -52.73
CA GLY A 66 5.57 -48.54 -52.32
C GLY A 66 4.86 -47.56 -51.39
N GLU A 67 3.61 -47.21 -51.68
CA GLU A 67 2.79 -46.34 -50.82
C GLU A 67 2.45 -47.01 -49.47
N LEU A 68 2.25 -48.34 -49.45
CA LEU A 68 2.04 -49.09 -48.21
C LEU A 68 3.31 -49.22 -47.36
N SER A 69 4.49 -49.28 -47.99
CA SER A 69 5.76 -49.33 -47.24
C SER A 69 6.10 -47.99 -46.59
N THR A 70 5.83 -46.86 -47.26
CA THR A 70 5.98 -45.53 -46.66
C THR A 70 4.98 -45.29 -45.54
N LEU A 71 3.71 -45.69 -45.71
CA LEU A 71 2.70 -45.62 -44.64
C LEU A 71 3.07 -46.49 -43.43
N ARG A 72 3.68 -47.68 -43.64
CA ARG A 72 4.21 -48.50 -42.54
C ARG A 72 5.38 -47.82 -41.82
N GLY A 73 6.27 -47.15 -42.54
CA GLY A 73 7.34 -46.34 -41.96
C GLY A 73 6.80 -45.23 -41.05
N VAL A 74 5.85 -44.44 -41.55
CA VAL A 74 5.19 -43.37 -40.77
C VAL A 74 4.43 -43.94 -39.57
N SER A 75 3.77 -45.10 -39.72
CA SER A 75 3.07 -45.75 -38.62
C SER A 75 4.01 -46.29 -37.54
N ALA A 76 5.24 -46.66 -37.90
CA ALA A 76 6.26 -47.13 -36.95
C ALA A 76 6.89 -45.96 -36.16
N GLU A 77 6.89 -44.75 -36.70
CA GLU A 77 7.36 -43.54 -36.01
C GLU A 77 6.30 -42.93 -35.08
N LEU A 78 5.02 -43.18 -35.32
CA LEU A 78 3.91 -42.64 -34.54
C LEU A 78 3.97 -42.93 -33.02
N PRO A 79 4.35 -44.15 -32.55
CA PRO A 79 4.52 -44.43 -31.12
C PRO A 79 5.64 -43.61 -30.47
N ARG A 80 6.74 -43.39 -31.21
CA ARG A 80 7.88 -42.58 -30.75
C ARG A 80 7.47 -41.12 -30.60
N PHE A 81 6.78 -40.57 -31.60
CA PHE A 81 6.23 -39.21 -31.54
C PHE A 81 5.23 -39.06 -30.38
N LYS A 82 4.37 -40.06 -30.13
CA LYS A 82 3.45 -40.07 -28.98
C LYS A 82 4.18 -40.05 -27.64
N GLN A 83 5.28 -40.80 -27.50
CA GLN A 83 6.12 -40.78 -26.30
C GLN A 83 6.82 -39.43 -26.09
N GLU A 84 7.38 -38.85 -27.15
CA GLU A 84 8.06 -37.54 -27.09
C GLU A 84 7.08 -36.43 -26.70
N VAL A 85 5.87 -36.42 -27.26
CA VAL A 85 4.80 -35.47 -26.88
C VAL A 85 4.34 -35.68 -25.42
N ALA A 86 4.25 -36.92 -24.95
CA ALA A 86 3.89 -37.21 -23.57
C ALA A 86 4.96 -36.72 -22.58
N ALA A 87 6.24 -36.96 -22.87
CA ALA A 87 7.35 -36.49 -22.07
C ALA A 87 7.44 -34.96 -22.03
N ALA A 88 7.23 -34.29 -23.17
CA ALA A 88 7.17 -32.83 -23.25
C ALA A 88 6.03 -32.25 -22.42
N LYS A 89 4.83 -32.85 -22.47
CA LYS A 89 3.69 -32.45 -21.63
C LYS A 89 3.96 -32.64 -20.13
N GLU A 90 4.63 -33.72 -19.75
CA GLU A 90 4.98 -33.96 -18.35
C GLU A 90 6.02 -32.95 -17.85
N ALA A 91 7.02 -32.60 -18.66
CA ALA A 91 7.99 -31.56 -18.35
C ALA A 91 7.32 -30.18 -18.21
N GLU A 92 6.38 -29.83 -19.10
CA GLU A 92 5.60 -28.59 -19.02
C GLU A 92 4.75 -28.55 -17.73
N MET A 93 4.08 -29.65 -17.38
CA MET A 93 3.31 -29.76 -16.14
C MET A 93 4.18 -29.60 -14.89
N ARG A 94 5.39 -30.17 -14.86
CA ARG A 94 6.34 -29.97 -13.76
C ARG A 94 6.81 -28.53 -13.66
N ALA A 95 7.10 -27.87 -14.79
CA ALA A 95 7.49 -26.46 -14.82
C ALA A 95 6.35 -25.56 -14.30
N ARG A 96 5.10 -25.81 -14.70
CA ARG A 96 3.92 -25.08 -14.21
C ARG A 96 3.70 -25.28 -12.70
N ARG A 97 3.91 -26.50 -12.18
CA ARG A 97 3.85 -26.77 -10.73
C ARG A 97 4.94 -26.00 -9.97
N ALA A 98 6.18 -26.05 -10.45
CA ALA A 98 7.27 -25.31 -9.82
C ALA A 98 7.03 -23.79 -9.82
N GLU A 99 6.42 -23.24 -10.88
CA GLU A 99 6.07 -21.82 -10.94
C GLU A 99 4.89 -21.47 -10.00
N ALA A 100 3.91 -22.36 -9.88
CA ALA A 100 2.84 -22.21 -8.90
C ALA A 100 3.37 -22.26 -7.46
N ASP A 101 4.30 -23.18 -7.16
CA ASP A 101 4.94 -23.31 -5.84
C ASP A 101 5.76 -22.05 -5.49
N LYS A 102 6.47 -21.47 -6.47
CA LYS A 102 7.11 -20.15 -6.29
C LYS A 102 6.09 -19.05 -6.01
N GLY A 103 4.96 -19.04 -6.71
CA GLY A 103 3.89 -18.08 -6.48
C GLY A 103 3.34 -18.15 -5.04
N VAL A 104 3.15 -19.35 -4.51
CA VAL A 104 2.76 -19.58 -3.11
C VAL A 104 3.83 -19.07 -2.15
N LEU A 105 5.11 -19.41 -2.37
CA LEU A 105 6.21 -18.96 -1.52
C LEU A 105 6.37 -17.44 -1.52
N VAL A 106 6.25 -16.78 -2.68
CA VAL A 106 6.30 -15.32 -2.79
C VAL A 106 5.15 -14.69 -2.01
N SER A 107 3.93 -15.24 -2.13
CA SER A 107 2.77 -14.75 -1.38
C SER A 107 2.94 -14.93 0.13
N GLU A 108 3.53 -16.05 0.57
CA GLU A 108 3.79 -16.31 1.99
C GLU A 108 4.86 -15.36 2.54
N LEU A 109 5.97 -15.18 1.84
CA LEU A 109 7.03 -14.24 2.21
C LEU A 109 6.50 -12.79 2.25
N GLN A 110 5.64 -12.42 1.29
CA GLN A 110 5.00 -11.11 1.28
C GLN A 110 4.09 -10.92 2.50
N ALA A 111 3.32 -11.94 2.89
CA ALA A 111 2.49 -11.90 4.10
C ALA A 111 3.33 -11.79 5.38
N GLN A 112 4.43 -12.55 5.48
CA GLN A 112 5.36 -12.48 6.61
C GLN A 112 6.04 -11.10 6.71
N LEU A 113 6.40 -10.51 5.58
CA LEU A 113 6.99 -9.17 5.54
C LEU A 113 5.97 -8.09 5.94
N MET A 114 4.71 -8.20 5.49
CA MET A 114 3.62 -7.29 5.93
C MET A 114 3.39 -7.39 7.44
N GLN A 115 3.36 -8.61 7.98
CA GLN A 115 3.21 -8.82 9.42
C GLN A 115 4.39 -8.22 10.19
N SER A 116 5.62 -8.47 9.74
CA SER A 116 6.83 -7.92 10.37
C SER A 116 6.84 -6.40 10.36
N LYS A 117 6.40 -5.77 9.26
CA LYS A 117 6.23 -4.31 9.20
C LYS A 117 5.20 -3.82 10.21
N ALA A 118 4.03 -4.46 10.30
CA ALA A 118 3.00 -4.07 11.25
C ALA A 118 3.49 -4.16 12.72
N ASP A 119 4.27 -5.20 13.03
CA ASP A 119 4.88 -5.39 14.34
C ASP A 119 5.91 -4.30 14.65
N LEU A 120 6.76 -3.92 13.68
CA LEU A 120 7.70 -2.80 13.81
C LEU A 120 6.98 -1.47 14.03
N GLU A 121 5.93 -1.17 13.27
CA GLU A 121 5.11 0.03 13.46
C GLU A 121 4.47 0.08 14.86
N GLN A 122 4.00 -1.07 15.36
CA GLN A 122 3.49 -1.16 16.73
C GLN A 122 4.58 -0.91 17.78
N LEU A 123 5.73 -1.55 17.64
CA LEU A 123 6.83 -1.43 18.60
C LEU A 123 7.39 -0.02 18.63
N PHE A 124 7.73 0.56 17.48
CA PHE A 124 8.20 1.95 17.41
C PHE A 124 7.14 2.94 17.82
N GLY A 125 5.87 2.68 17.49
CA GLY A 125 4.79 3.53 17.96
C GLY A 125 4.68 3.53 19.49
N LYS A 126 4.81 2.37 20.15
CA LYS A 126 4.85 2.25 21.62
C LYS A 126 6.07 2.94 22.22
N LEU A 127 7.25 2.74 21.62
CA LEU A 127 8.49 3.39 22.05
C LEU A 127 8.33 4.92 22.00
N LYS A 128 7.88 5.45 20.86
CA LYS A 128 7.64 6.89 20.66
C LYS A 128 6.60 7.45 21.61
N PHE A 129 5.56 6.67 21.94
CA PHE A 129 4.58 7.02 22.98
C PHE A 129 5.25 7.16 24.36
N ALA A 130 6.05 6.18 24.76
CA ALA A 130 6.74 6.18 26.05
C ALA A 130 7.82 7.26 26.14
N GLU A 131 8.55 7.50 25.05
CA GLU A 131 9.56 8.57 24.96
C GLU A 131 8.93 9.95 25.03
N ALA A 132 7.81 10.17 24.35
CA ALA A 132 7.08 11.44 24.42
C ALA A 132 6.57 11.73 25.84
N GLU A 133 6.14 10.69 26.58
CA GLU A 133 5.73 10.80 27.98
C GLU A 133 6.92 11.02 28.93
N LYS A 134 8.00 10.25 28.74
CA LYS A 134 9.23 10.39 29.53
C LYS A 134 9.90 11.74 29.28
N GLY A 135 9.87 12.25 28.04
CA GLY A 135 10.37 13.56 27.67
C GLY A 135 9.64 14.70 28.38
N ALA A 136 8.31 14.60 28.52
CA ALA A 136 7.55 15.54 29.36
C ALA A 136 7.99 15.47 30.83
N THR A 137 8.27 14.27 31.34
CA THR A 137 8.68 14.05 32.73
C THR A 137 10.11 14.50 33.02
N LEU A 138 11.08 14.22 32.13
CA LEU A 138 12.48 14.65 32.25
C LEU A 138 12.63 16.17 32.12
N ARG A 139 11.70 16.84 31.44
CA ARG A 139 11.63 18.31 31.46
C ARG A 139 11.38 18.89 32.86
N LYS A 140 10.87 18.08 33.82
CA LYS A 140 10.59 18.50 35.20
C LYS A 140 11.82 18.61 36.11
N SER A 141 12.94 17.95 35.81
CA SER A 141 14.16 18.05 36.62
C SER A 141 15.11 19.12 36.06
N ALA A 142 15.25 20.23 36.79
CA ALA A 142 15.79 21.50 36.33
C ALA A 142 17.33 21.64 36.29
N SER A 143 18.12 20.56 36.25
CA SER A 143 19.56 20.68 36.00
C SER A 143 19.88 20.41 34.52
N VAL A 144 20.34 21.45 33.82
CA VAL A 144 20.94 21.34 32.48
C VAL A 144 22.34 20.73 32.64
N SER A 145 22.42 19.42 32.91
CA SER A 145 23.69 18.71 32.85
C SER A 145 24.02 18.35 31.40
N GLU A 146 25.31 18.27 31.11
CA GLU A 146 25.84 17.78 29.83
C GLU A 146 25.25 16.40 29.46
N ASP A 147 25.00 15.55 30.47
CA ASP A 147 24.32 14.26 30.34
C ASP A 147 22.93 14.36 29.70
N ARG A 148 22.19 15.45 29.96
CA ARG A 148 20.84 15.63 29.40
C ARG A 148 20.89 16.00 27.92
N ARG A 149 21.88 16.79 27.49
CA ARG A 149 22.11 17.06 26.07
C ARG A 149 22.49 15.76 25.36
N LEU A 150 23.41 15.00 25.95
CA LEU A 150 23.86 13.73 25.40
C LEU A 150 22.72 12.70 25.30
N LEU A 151 21.86 12.62 26.32
CA LEU A 151 20.65 11.79 26.28
C LEU A 151 19.64 12.26 25.21
N ALA A 152 19.44 13.56 25.06
CA ALA A 152 18.54 14.10 24.04
C ALA A 152 19.06 13.83 22.62
N ASP A 153 20.37 13.98 22.39
CA ASP A 153 21.00 13.64 21.12
C ASP A 153 20.90 12.14 20.82
N GLN A 154 21.14 11.27 21.82
CA GLN A 154 20.93 9.82 21.69
C GLN A 154 19.48 9.46 21.35
N GLN A 155 18.51 10.09 22.01
CA GLN A 155 17.09 9.90 21.73
C GLN A 155 16.75 10.35 20.30
N ARG A 156 17.31 11.47 19.85
CA ARG A 156 17.11 11.98 18.49
C ARG A 156 17.69 11.01 17.45
N GLU A 157 18.89 10.50 17.67
CA GLU A 157 19.54 9.52 16.79
C GLU A 157 18.75 8.21 16.73
N ALA A 158 18.28 7.71 17.88
CA ALA A 158 17.44 6.51 17.96
C ALA A 158 16.10 6.69 17.23
N ALA A 159 15.47 7.86 17.36
CA ALA A 159 14.23 8.20 16.66
C ALA A 159 14.44 8.28 15.14
N GLU A 160 15.56 8.86 14.71
CA GLU A 160 15.92 8.93 13.29
C GLU A 160 16.19 7.53 12.70
N ALA A 161 16.97 6.70 13.40
CA ALA A 161 17.23 5.32 12.99
C ALA A 161 15.95 4.49 12.89
N SER A 162 15.03 4.65 13.86
CA SER A 162 13.72 3.99 13.85
C SER A 162 12.88 4.43 12.65
N ALA A 163 12.85 5.73 12.36
CA ALA A 163 12.12 6.27 11.21
C ALA A 163 12.69 5.77 9.87
N ARG A 164 14.02 5.66 9.74
CA ARG A 164 14.68 5.06 8.56
C ARG A 164 14.28 3.60 8.38
N LEU A 165 14.27 2.82 9.45
CA LEU A 165 13.94 1.40 9.38
C LEU A 165 12.49 1.17 8.94
N VAL A 166 11.54 2.00 9.41
CA VAL A 166 10.15 1.97 8.95
C VAL A 166 10.03 2.36 7.48
N ALA A 167 10.79 3.36 7.04
CA ALA A 167 10.85 3.80 5.65
C ALA A 167 11.38 2.69 4.74
N GLU A 168 12.49 2.05 5.09
CA GLU A 168 13.10 0.95 4.34
C GLU A 168 12.18 -0.27 4.27
N ALA A 169 11.56 -0.67 5.40
CA ALA A 169 10.59 -1.75 5.43
C ALA A 169 9.37 -1.46 4.53
N SER A 170 8.91 -0.20 4.51
CA SER A 170 7.81 0.23 3.65
C SER A 170 8.20 0.27 2.17
N ALA A 171 9.44 0.67 1.86
CA ALA A 171 9.96 0.66 0.50
C ALA A 171 10.09 -0.77 -0.05
N ALA A 172 10.58 -1.70 0.78
CA ALA A 172 10.69 -3.12 0.42
C ALA A 172 9.32 -3.75 0.08
N LEU A 173 8.26 -3.33 0.77
CA LEU A 173 6.89 -3.76 0.51
C LEU A 173 6.20 -3.03 -0.66
N GLY A 174 6.72 -1.86 -1.05
CA GLY A 174 6.06 -0.89 -1.93
C GLY A 174 6.60 -0.79 -3.36
N SER A 175 7.48 -1.69 -3.79
CA SER A 175 8.31 -1.59 -5.01
C SER A 175 7.58 -1.52 -6.39
N SER A 176 6.27 -1.25 -6.49
CA SER A 176 5.62 -1.23 -7.82
C SER A 176 4.50 -0.22 -8.07
N VAL A 177 4.09 0.61 -7.10
CA VAL A 177 3.12 1.68 -7.40
C VAL A 177 3.90 2.95 -7.67
N MET A 178 4.10 3.27 -8.97
CA MET A 178 4.69 4.55 -9.38
C MET A 178 3.99 5.70 -8.65
N GLY A 179 4.75 6.49 -7.87
CA GLY A 179 4.23 7.66 -7.15
C GLY A 179 3.85 7.46 -5.68
N SER A 180 4.11 6.29 -5.08
CA SER A 180 3.94 6.10 -3.62
C SER A 180 5.24 6.37 -2.85
N HIS A 181 5.19 7.25 -1.85
CA HIS A 181 6.27 7.48 -0.90
C HIS A 181 6.22 6.44 0.23
N PRO A 182 7.35 5.81 0.63
CA PRO A 182 7.36 4.74 1.63
C PRO A 182 6.79 5.14 3.01
N VAL A 183 7.00 6.39 3.45
CA VAL A 183 6.42 6.91 4.71
C VAL A 183 5.07 7.64 4.48
N PHE A 184 5.01 8.58 3.54
CA PHE A 184 3.84 9.44 3.35
C PHE A 184 2.69 8.78 2.58
N GLY A 185 2.95 7.67 1.88
CA GLY A 185 1.96 6.94 1.10
C GLY A 185 1.76 7.49 -0.31
N GLU A 186 0.55 7.40 -0.83
CA GLU A 186 0.20 7.74 -2.21
C GLU A 186 0.22 9.27 -2.44
N LEU A 187 0.95 9.75 -3.44
CA LEU A 187 0.91 11.17 -3.84
C LEU A 187 -0.45 11.49 -4.49
N ILE A 188 -1.19 12.43 -3.89
CA ILE A 188 -2.48 12.92 -4.40
C ILE A 188 -2.27 14.12 -5.33
N ALA A 189 -1.45 15.08 -4.90
CA ALA A 189 -1.22 16.32 -5.62
C ALA A 189 0.13 16.94 -5.25
N ASP A 190 0.75 17.61 -6.23
CA ASP A 190 1.96 18.42 -6.03
C ASP A 190 1.66 19.87 -6.43
N PHE A 191 1.80 20.79 -5.49
CA PHE A 191 1.56 22.22 -5.70
C PHE A 191 2.87 23.02 -5.88
N GLY A 192 4.03 22.34 -5.93
CA GLY A 192 5.36 22.95 -6.00
C GLY A 192 5.86 23.48 -4.65
N TYR A 193 5.01 24.16 -3.87
CA TYR A 193 5.35 24.64 -2.53
C TYR A 193 4.96 23.67 -1.41
N LYS A 194 4.09 22.68 -1.70
CA LYS A 194 3.77 21.54 -0.84
C LYS A 194 3.24 20.37 -1.67
N ARG A 195 3.35 19.16 -1.13
CA ARG A 195 2.79 17.92 -1.69
C ARG A 195 1.73 17.35 -0.75
N LEU A 196 0.64 16.84 -1.32
CA LEU A 196 -0.42 16.15 -0.59
C LEU A 196 -0.29 14.64 -0.79
N TYR A 197 -0.28 13.91 0.32
CA TYR A 197 -0.24 12.46 0.32
C TYR A 197 -1.43 11.86 1.05
N ARG A 198 -1.79 10.64 0.67
CA ARG A 198 -2.68 9.74 1.42
C ARG A 198 -1.84 8.66 2.10
N GLY A 199 -1.60 8.83 3.40
CA GLY A 199 -0.71 7.97 4.16
C GLY A 199 -1.42 7.07 5.17
N SER A 200 -0.74 6.00 5.57
CA SER A 200 -1.13 5.23 6.76
C SER A 200 -0.75 6.03 8.02
N PRO A 201 -1.69 6.29 8.95
CA PRO A 201 -1.36 7.03 10.16
C PRO A 201 -0.43 6.26 11.10
N THR A 202 -0.38 4.92 11.04
CA THR A 202 0.59 4.13 11.84
C THR A 202 1.99 4.26 11.27
N THR A 203 2.13 4.14 9.95
CA THR A 203 3.41 4.35 9.26
C THR A 203 3.92 5.77 9.47
N LEU A 204 3.05 6.78 9.39
CA LEU A 204 3.42 8.17 9.68
C LEU A 204 3.87 8.36 11.12
N TRP A 205 3.14 7.80 12.10
CA TRP A 205 3.52 7.91 13.51
C TRP A 205 4.90 7.31 13.78
N ALA A 206 5.19 6.13 13.21
CA ALA A 206 6.46 5.43 13.41
C ALA A 206 7.61 5.98 12.54
N GLY A 207 7.30 6.43 11.31
CA GLY A 207 8.26 6.81 10.27
C GLY A 207 8.60 8.30 10.20
N THR A 208 8.11 9.12 11.13
CA THR A 208 8.43 10.56 11.21
C THR A 208 9.03 10.94 12.55
N MET A 209 9.77 12.03 12.59
CA MET A 209 10.24 12.65 13.84
C MET A 209 9.19 13.62 14.39
N LEU A 210 9.21 13.92 15.70
CA LEU A 210 8.42 15.02 16.26
C LEU A 210 9.27 16.28 16.30
N TRP A 211 8.73 17.41 15.85
CA TRP A 211 9.38 18.69 16.10
C TRP A 211 9.27 19.06 17.58
N GLU A 212 10.39 19.38 18.23
CA GLU A 212 10.46 19.51 19.70
C GLU A 212 9.80 20.77 20.26
N ARG A 213 9.62 21.79 19.42
CA ARG A 213 9.01 23.09 19.76
C ARG A 213 7.49 23.12 19.64
N GLN A 214 6.87 22.07 19.11
CA GLN A 214 5.42 21.96 19.14
C GLN A 214 4.92 21.70 20.57
N ARG A 215 3.62 21.93 20.80
CA ARG A 215 2.95 21.60 22.08
C ARG A 215 3.33 20.19 22.57
N ALA A 216 3.47 19.98 23.87
CA ALA A 216 3.82 18.66 24.38
C ALA A 216 2.80 17.59 23.95
N PHE A 217 3.30 16.44 23.49
CA PHE A 217 2.44 15.28 23.27
C PHE A 217 1.88 14.80 24.60
N ARG A 218 0.58 14.47 24.64
CA ARG A 218 -0.10 14.01 25.84
C ARG A 218 -0.98 12.82 25.52
N GLN A 219 -0.69 11.70 26.15
CA GLN A 219 -1.39 10.45 25.91
C GLN A 219 -2.89 10.56 26.25
N GLU A 220 -3.26 11.28 27.32
CA GLU A 220 -4.66 11.50 27.68
C GLU A 220 -5.45 12.17 26.53
N ARG A 221 -4.88 13.20 25.91
CA ARG A 221 -5.51 13.89 24.77
C ARG A 221 -5.66 12.97 23.56
N ALA A 222 -4.64 12.16 23.25
CA ALA A 222 -4.72 11.15 22.19
C ALA A 222 -5.81 10.10 22.49
N ASN A 223 -5.92 9.66 23.75
CA ASN A 223 -6.98 8.75 24.20
C ASN A 223 -8.38 9.35 24.04
N LEU A 224 -8.56 10.62 24.38
CA LEU A 224 -9.84 11.33 24.18
C LEU A 224 -10.20 11.42 22.69
N ILE A 225 -9.24 11.76 21.83
CA ILE A 225 -9.45 11.81 20.37
C ILE A 225 -9.83 10.42 19.86
N ALA A 226 -9.11 9.36 20.27
CA ALA A 226 -9.40 7.99 19.87
C ALA A 226 -10.80 7.55 20.34
N ALA A 227 -11.17 7.85 21.59
CA ALA A 227 -12.48 7.51 22.15
C ALA A 227 -13.62 8.28 21.45
N ALA A 228 -13.41 9.57 21.15
CA ALA A 228 -14.37 10.37 20.39
C ALA A 228 -14.51 9.86 18.95
N LYS A 229 -13.39 9.51 18.31
CA LYS A 229 -13.38 9.01 16.92
C LYS A 229 -14.06 7.65 16.80
N ALA A 230 -13.81 6.73 17.74
CA ALA A 230 -14.48 5.42 17.79
C ALA A 230 -16.00 5.50 17.97
N LYS A 231 -16.53 6.61 18.50
CA LYS A 231 -17.97 6.86 18.67
C LYS A 231 -18.56 7.74 17.56
N SER A 232 -17.72 8.37 16.75
CA SER A 232 -18.14 9.34 15.75
C SER A 232 -18.74 8.65 14.54
N LYS A 233 -19.82 9.21 14.00
CA LYS A 233 -20.37 8.80 12.70
C LYS A 233 -19.64 9.43 11.51
N ALA A 234 -18.79 10.43 11.75
CA ALA A 234 -18.02 11.09 10.70
C ALA A 234 -16.93 10.14 10.18
N THR A 235 -16.85 9.98 8.87
CA THR A 235 -15.83 9.17 8.20
C THR A 235 -14.48 9.89 8.19
N GLY A 236 -13.38 9.12 8.18
CA GLY A 236 -12.02 9.64 8.00
C GLY A 236 -11.48 10.52 9.13
N TRP A 237 -10.26 11.01 8.99
CA TRP A 237 -9.64 11.90 9.98
C TRP A 237 -9.98 13.38 9.72
N PRO A 238 -10.27 14.18 10.76
CA PRO A 238 -10.40 15.61 10.59
C PRO A 238 -9.03 16.28 10.40
N GLY A 239 -8.94 17.15 9.39
CA GLY A 239 -7.74 17.92 9.05
C GLY A 239 -6.59 17.10 8.45
N ALA A 240 -5.61 17.78 7.87
CA ALA A 240 -4.38 17.17 7.36
C ALA A 240 -3.30 17.09 8.45
N ILE A 241 -2.31 16.23 8.25
CA ILE A 241 -1.09 16.14 9.06
C ILE A 241 0.01 16.95 8.37
N ALA A 242 0.65 17.88 9.07
CA ALA A 242 1.71 18.72 8.48
C ALA A 242 3.10 18.16 8.80
N VAL A 243 3.89 17.92 7.75
CA VAL A 243 5.23 17.36 7.81
C VAL A 243 6.18 18.23 6.99
N VAL A 244 7.38 18.49 7.51
CA VAL A 244 8.47 19.12 6.76
C VAL A 244 9.50 18.05 6.44
N GLU A 245 9.88 17.89 5.18
CA GLU A 245 10.98 16.99 4.82
C GLU A 245 12.29 17.47 5.42
N ARG A 246 13.11 16.56 5.93
CA ARG A 246 14.49 16.89 6.27
C ARG A 246 15.33 16.82 5.01
N SER A 247 16.19 17.82 4.82
CA SER A 247 17.27 17.70 3.86
C SER A 247 18.18 16.54 4.28
N SER A 248 18.43 15.59 3.40
CA SER A 248 19.37 14.48 3.60
C SER A 248 20.84 14.96 3.69
N SER A 249 21.08 16.26 3.55
CA SER A 249 22.39 16.89 3.47
C SER A 249 23.00 17.20 4.84
N GLY A 250 23.56 16.18 5.50
CA GLY A 250 24.83 16.33 6.21
C GLY A 250 26.04 16.27 5.26
N SER A 251 25.80 15.98 3.98
CA SER A 251 26.74 16.04 2.87
C SER A 251 26.36 17.20 1.98
N GLU A 252 27.27 18.16 1.83
CA GLU A 252 27.10 19.34 1.00
C GLU A 252 26.58 19.00 -0.41
N ALA A 253 25.58 19.79 -0.82
CA ALA A 253 25.23 20.16 -2.19
C ALA A 253 25.70 19.22 -3.32
N SER A 254 25.06 18.06 -3.44
CA SER A 254 24.96 17.38 -4.73
C SER A 254 23.59 17.70 -5.32
N ALA A 255 23.59 18.29 -6.51
CA ALA A 255 22.41 18.70 -7.26
C ALA A 255 21.32 17.60 -7.32
N PRO A 256 20.04 17.96 -7.53
CA PRO A 256 18.94 17.01 -7.63
C PRO A 256 19.02 16.25 -8.96
N THR A 257 19.99 15.34 -9.08
CA THR A 257 19.96 14.29 -10.08
C THR A 257 19.06 13.20 -9.52
N GLY A 258 17.84 13.14 -10.06
CA GLY A 258 16.88 12.11 -9.68
C GLY A 258 17.53 10.74 -9.69
N HIS A 259 17.11 9.89 -8.74
CA HIS A 259 17.49 8.49 -8.55
C HIS A 259 18.58 8.17 -7.49
N GLY A 260 19.03 9.15 -6.69
CA GLY A 260 19.80 8.91 -5.46
C GLY A 260 18.90 8.60 -4.25
N GLY A 261 18.54 7.33 -4.08
CA GLY A 261 17.44 6.81 -3.24
C GLY A 261 17.61 6.84 -1.71
N GLY A 262 17.95 7.99 -1.12
CA GLY A 262 17.75 8.21 0.31
C GLY A 262 16.29 8.55 0.58
N THR A 263 15.54 7.70 1.30
CA THR A 263 14.16 8.04 1.67
C THR A 263 14.18 9.24 2.62
N ALA A 264 13.63 10.37 2.19
CA ALA A 264 13.54 11.56 3.02
C ALA A 264 12.65 11.29 4.25
N ILE A 265 13.22 11.48 5.44
CA ILE A 265 12.48 11.40 6.71
C ILE A 265 11.80 12.74 6.94
N GLY A 266 10.53 12.70 7.32
CA GLY A 266 9.77 13.91 7.67
C GLY A 266 9.83 14.25 9.15
N THR A 267 9.80 15.54 9.47
CA THR A 267 9.55 16.07 10.81
C THR A 267 8.09 16.51 10.91
N LEU A 268 7.36 15.96 11.87
CA LEU A 268 5.96 16.26 12.16
C LEU A 268 5.84 17.60 12.89
N ILE A 269 5.16 18.55 12.26
CA ILE A 269 4.98 19.92 12.75
C ILE A 269 3.59 20.10 13.39
N ASP A 270 2.57 19.45 12.83
CA ASP A 270 1.22 19.40 13.43
C ASP A 270 0.57 18.01 13.25
N GLY A 271 -0.36 17.69 14.15
CA GLY A 271 -1.18 16.49 14.07
C GLY A 271 -0.69 15.32 14.92
N GLN A 272 0.32 15.51 15.76
CA GLN A 272 0.87 14.46 16.64
C GLN A 272 -0.17 13.75 17.53
N HIS A 273 -1.14 14.47 18.11
CA HIS A 273 -2.18 13.83 18.94
C HIS A 273 -3.18 13.05 18.09
N ARG A 274 -3.38 13.42 16.81
CA ARG A 274 -4.22 12.69 15.86
C ARG A 274 -3.53 11.39 15.44
N LEU A 275 -2.24 11.44 15.11
CA LEU A 275 -1.45 10.23 14.83
C LEU A 275 -1.35 9.31 16.06
N GLY A 276 -1.12 9.89 17.25
CA GLY A 276 -1.16 9.12 18.50
C GLY A 276 -2.51 8.45 18.72
N ALA A 277 -3.62 9.15 18.46
CA ALA A 277 -4.96 8.56 18.55
C ALA A 277 -5.17 7.43 17.54
N ALA A 278 -4.65 7.57 16.32
CA ALA A 278 -4.70 6.54 15.29
C ALA A 278 -3.94 5.28 15.72
N HIS A 279 -2.75 5.44 16.29
CA HIS A 279 -1.97 4.33 16.85
C HIS A 279 -2.73 3.61 17.97
N LEU A 280 -3.39 4.34 18.87
CA LEU A 280 -4.24 3.76 19.92
C LEU A 280 -5.45 2.99 19.35
N LEU A 281 -6.04 3.46 18.24
CA LEU A 281 -7.11 2.74 17.55
C LEU A 281 -6.59 1.47 16.86
N ALA A 282 -5.40 1.53 16.25
CA ALA A 282 -4.76 0.37 15.63
C ALA A 282 -4.50 -0.74 16.64
N GLN A 283 -3.95 -0.41 17.81
CA GLN A 283 -3.74 -1.35 18.91
C GLN A 283 -5.04 -2.01 19.39
N ARG A 284 -6.18 -1.32 19.24
CA ARG A 284 -7.51 -1.81 19.63
C ARG A 284 -8.23 -2.56 18.49
N GLY A 285 -7.60 -2.71 17.31
CA GLY A 285 -8.23 -3.29 16.13
C GLY A 285 -9.38 -2.44 15.56
N LYS A 286 -9.36 -1.12 15.79
CA LYS A 286 -10.42 -0.17 15.40
C LYS A 286 -9.95 0.86 14.36
N LEU A 287 -8.83 0.60 13.71
CA LEU A 287 -8.30 1.45 12.63
C LEU A 287 -8.63 0.79 11.29
N ASP A 288 -9.84 1.00 10.79
CA ASP A 288 -10.37 0.37 9.60
C ASP A 288 -11.01 1.37 8.62
N GLY A 289 -11.32 0.90 7.41
CA GLY A 289 -12.01 1.66 6.38
C GLY A 289 -11.39 3.05 6.14
N ALA A 290 -12.21 4.09 6.30
CA ALA A 290 -11.79 5.48 6.10
C ALA A 290 -10.74 5.97 7.12
N LEU A 291 -10.56 5.30 8.26
CA LEU A 291 -9.55 5.66 9.26
C LEU A 291 -8.17 5.07 8.96
N ALA A 292 -8.09 4.08 8.08
CA ALA A 292 -6.83 3.46 7.67
C ALA A 292 -5.93 4.42 6.85
N SER A 293 -6.48 5.54 6.37
CA SER A 293 -5.76 6.57 5.63
C SER A 293 -5.97 7.96 6.20
N ILE A 294 -4.93 8.78 6.20
CA ILE A 294 -4.98 10.19 6.61
C ILE A 294 -4.34 11.08 5.54
N LEU A 295 -4.84 12.31 5.40
CA LEU A 295 -4.26 13.32 4.51
C LEU A 295 -2.99 13.90 5.14
N VAL A 296 -1.93 14.02 4.37
CA VAL A 296 -0.64 14.56 4.80
C VAL A 296 -0.22 15.70 3.88
N GLU A 297 0.10 16.84 4.47
CA GLU A 297 0.74 17.97 3.83
C GLU A 297 2.25 17.88 4.08
N VAL A 298 3.00 17.65 3.01
CA VAL A 298 4.45 17.52 3.05
C VAL A 298 5.07 18.76 2.42
N TYR A 299 5.76 19.54 3.22
CA TYR A 299 6.47 20.74 2.81
C TYR A 299 7.92 20.38 2.46
N PRO A 300 8.52 21.06 1.47
CA PRO A 300 9.93 20.87 1.15
C PRO A 300 10.82 21.23 2.34
N PRO A 301 12.09 20.77 2.33
CA PRO A 301 13.05 21.16 3.35
C PRO A 301 13.13 22.68 3.48
N MET A 302 13.06 23.17 4.72
CA MET A 302 13.15 24.58 5.06
C MET A 302 13.98 24.78 6.32
N GLU A 303 14.48 25.99 6.50
CA GLU A 303 15.21 26.37 7.69
C GLU A 303 14.29 26.43 8.93
N GLU A 304 14.88 26.36 10.12
CA GLU A 304 14.16 26.35 11.39
C GLU A 304 13.19 27.53 11.54
N GLN A 305 13.53 28.71 11.04
CA GLN A 305 12.61 29.86 11.06
C GLN A 305 11.39 29.62 10.16
N GLY A 306 11.57 29.07 8.95
CA GLY A 306 10.45 28.72 8.08
C GLY A 306 9.52 27.68 8.70
N VAL A 307 10.06 26.71 9.45
CA VAL A 307 9.26 25.74 10.22
C VAL A 307 8.42 26.43 11.30
N LYS A 308 9.00 27.40 12.03
CA LYS A 308 8.29 28.19 13.05
C LYS A 308 7.18 29.03 12.44
N ASP A 309 7.47 29.69 11.32
CA ASP A 309 6.50 30.52 10.61
C ASP A 309 5.32 29.67 10.13
N LEU A 310 5.61 28.51 9.52
CA LEU A 310 4.61 27.55 9.09
C LEU A 310 3.76 27.02 10.26
N PHE A 311 4.41 26.62 11.36
CA PHE A 311 3.68 26.18 12.56
C PHE A 311 2.76 27.29 13.08
N THR A 312 3.27 28.53 13.15
CA THR A 312 2.48 29.68 13.59
C THR A 312 1.32 29.95 12.65
N GLU A 313 1.52 29.86 11.33
CA GLU A 313 0.49 30.07 10.32
C GLU A 313 -0.63 29.02 10.44
N ILE A 314 -0.28 27.73 10.48
CA ILE A 314 -1.23 26.62 10.68
C ILE A 314 -2.05 26.88 11.95
N ASN A 315 -1.38 27.29 13.02
CA ASN A 315 -1.99 27.50 14.31
C ASN A 315 -2.67 28.86 14.48
N ARG A 316 -2.48 29.85 13.60
CA ARG A 316 -3.28 31.09 13.61
C ARG A 316 -4.73 30.81 13.22
N ALA A 317 -4.97 29.76 12.44
CA ALA A 317 -6.31 29.31 12.08
C ALA A 317 -6.98 28.49 13.22
N GLU A 318 -6.22 28.08 14.25
CA GLU A 318 -6.73 27.40 15.45
C GLU A 318 -6.58 28.30 16.70
N PRO A 319 -7.39 28.14 17.75
CA PRO A 319 -7.13 28.82 19.02
C PRO A 319 -5.94 28.16 19.74
N VAL A 320 -4.71 28.54 19.37
CA VAL A 320 -3.50 28.23 20.14
C VAL A 320 -3.32 29.26 21.25
N LEU A 321 -2.95 28.77 22.42
CA LEU A 321 -2.71 29.62 23.57
C LEU A 321 -1.41 30.40 23.35
N LEU A 322 -1.41 31.67 23.72
CA LEU A 322 -0.27 32.59 23.54
C LEU A 322 1.06 31.98 24.05
N VAL A 323 1.02 31.26 25.18
CA VAL A 323 2.19 30.60 25.78
C VAL A 323 2.90 29.61 24.86
N ASP A 324 2.20 29.02 23.90
CA ASP A 324 2.73 28.01 22.98
C ASP A 324 3.11 28.58 21.60
N LEU A 325 2.98 29.90 21.38
CA LEU A 325 3.44 30.53 20.14
C LEU A 325 4.96 30.74 20.16
N PRO A 326 5.67 30.46 19.04
CA PRO A 326 7.12 30.63 18.99
C PRO A 326 7.56 32.10 19.01
N GLU A 327 6.73 33.01 18.48
CA GLU A 327 6.93 34.46 18.56
C GLU A 327 5.80 35.10 19.36
N GLY A 328 6.14 35.96 20.32
CA GLY A 328 5.19 36.60 21.22
C GLY A 328 4.62 35.70 22.33
N GLY A 329 5.01 34.42 22.37
CA GLY A 329 4.73 33.50 23.48
C GLY A 329 5.82 33.47 24.55
N ALA A 330 5.80 32.43 25.39
CA ALA A 330 6.80 32.25 26.43
C ALA A 330 8.15 31.80 25.82
N SER A 331 9.26 32.24 26.41
CA SER A 331 10.59 31.74 26.02
C SER A 331 10.67 30.22 26.21
N ASP A 332 11.57 29.52 25.50
CA ASP A 332 11.72 28.05 25.63
C ASP A 332 11.96 27.64 27.11
N GLN A 333 12.72 28.46 27.85
CA GLN A 333 12.98 28.26 29.28
C GLN A 333 11.72 28.49 30.13
N ASP A 334 11.01 29.60 29.94
CA ASP A 334 9.78 29.90 30.68
C ASP A 334 8.70 28.87 30.40
N ASN A 335 8.55 28.45 29.14
CA ASN A 335 7.61 27.42 28.73
C ASN A 335 7.94 26.09 29.44
N ALA A 336 9.21 25.72 29.55
CA ALA A 336 9.63 24.54 30.30
C ALA A 336 9.28 24.64 31.80
N ILE A 337 9.53 25.79 32.44
CA ILE A 337 9.20 26.05 33.84
C ILE A 337 7.68 25.96 34.08
N LEU A 338 6.89 26.67 33.26
CA LEU A 338 5.43 26.70 33.34
C LEU A 338 4.82 25.32 33.13
N THR A 339 5.33 24.58 32.14
CA THR A 339 4.87 23.22 31.83
C THR A 339 5.17 22.27 32.98
N ALA A 340 6.41 22.26 33.48
CA ALA A 340 6.81 21.40 34.58
C ALA A 340 6.00 21.66 35.85
N ALA A 341 5.81 22.93 36.23
CA ALA A 341 5.03 23.30 37.41
C ALA A 341 3.55 22.93 37.26
N ALA A 342 2.92 23.23 36.11
CA ALA A 342 1.51 22.94 35.91
C ALA A 342 1.22 21.42 35.87
N GLU A 343 2.12 20.62 35.29
CA GLU A 343 2.00 19.16 35.28
C GLU A 343 2.23 18.52 36.66
N GLU A 344 3.21 19.01 37.42
CA GLU A 344 3.44 18.58 38.81
C GLU A 344 2.24 18.91 39.70
N LEU A 345 1.66 20.11 39.55
CA LEU A 345 0.45 20.48 40.27
C LEU A 345 -0.75 19.59 39.89
N ALA A 346 -0.89 19.23 38.62
CA ALA A 346 -1.93 18.31 38.16
C ALA A 346 -1.76 16.91 38.72
N GLN A 347 -0.51 16.46 38.90
CA GLN A 347 -0.19 15.19 39.54
C GLN A 347 -0.50 15.18 41.04
N ARG A 348 -0.29 16.31 41.75
CA ARG A 348 -0.64 16.46 43.16
C ARG A 348 -2.16 16.49 43.40
N TYR A 349 -2.92 17.09 42.46
CA TYR A 349 -4.38 17.26 42.59
C TYR A 349 -5.15 16.68 41.39
N PRO A 350 -5.04 15.36 41.11
CA PRO A 350 -5.56 14.77 39.88
C PRO A 350 -7.10 14.91 39.74
N ALA A 351 -7.83 14.93 40.85
CA ALA A 351 -9.28 15.13 40.84
C ALA A 351 -9.70 16.53 40.36
N MET A 352 -8.84 17.53 40.54
CA MET A 352 -9.10 18.94 40.27
C MET A 352 -8.66 19.38 38.87
N PHE A 353 -7.91 18.54 38.15
CA PHE A 353 -7.53 18.81 36.76
C PHE A 353 -8.44 18.07 35.78
N LYS A 354 -8.91 18.78 34.75
CA LYS A 354 -9.73 18.24 33.68
C LYS A 354 -9.11 18.56 32.31
N PRO A 355 -9.22 17.65 31.34
CA PRO A 355 -8.66 17.84 30.01
C PRO A 355 -9.39 18.92 29.19
N SER A 356 -10.58 19.36 29.61
CA SER A 356 -11.37 20.39 28.91
C SER A 356 -10.94 21.80 29.29
N HIS A 357 -10.71 22.66 28.29
CA HIS A 357 -10.42 24.09 28.49
C HIS A 357 -11.61 24.83 29.15
N GLY A 358 -12.83 24.38 28.90
CA GLY A 358 -14.07 24.95 29.45
C GLY A 358 -14.51 24.32 30.77
N CYS A 359 -13.59 23.74 31.54
CA CYS A 359 -13.93 23.08 32.80
C CYS A 359 -14.53 24.08 33.82
N ARG A 360 -15.54 23.62 34.56
CA ARG A 360 -16.23 24.43 35.58
C ARG A 360 -15.41 24.47 36.88
N PRO A 361 -15.45 25.58 37.65
CA PRO A 361 -14.80 25.67 38.96
C PRO A 361 -15.21 24.52 39.89
N PRO A 362 -14.29 24.05 40.77
CA PRO A 362 -12.94 24.55 41.00
C PRO A 362 -11.89 23.95 40.05
N HIS A 363 -12.31 23.25 38.99
CA HIS A 363 -11.36 22.52 38.15
C HIS A 363 -10.50 23.45 37.30
N LEU A 364 -9.29 22.98 37.01
CA LEU A 364 -8.35 23.61 36.10
C LEU A 364 -8.03 22.71 34.91
N ASN A 365 -7.55 23.34 33.86
CA ASN A 365 -6.89 22.68 32.75
C ASN A 365 -5.42 23.11 32.73
N VAL A 366 -4.51 22.16 32.51
CA VAL A 366 -3.05 22.41 32.55
C VAL A 366 -2.64 23.49 31.56
N ASP A 367 -3.19 23.49 30.34
CA ASP A 367 -2.83 24.46 29.31
C ASP A 367 -3.38 25.85 29.62
N VAL A 368 -4.63 25.92 30.10
CA VAL A 368 -5.21 27.18 30.56
C VAL A 368 -4.39 27.75 31.71
N LEU A 369 -4.01 26.93 32.70
CA LEU A 369 -3.18 27.40 33.81
C LEU A 369 -1.82 27.95 33.32
N ARG A 370 -1.12 27.24 32.43
CA ARG A 370 0.14 27.73 31.82
C ARG A 370 -0.06 29.08 31.14
N ALA A 371 -1.13 29.21 30.35
CA ALA A 371 -1.43 30.43 29.62
C ALA A 371 -1.79 31.61 30.55
N GLU A 372 -2.55 31.38 31.61
CA GLU A 372 -2.89 32.41 32.59
C GLU A 372 -1.66 32.84 33.41
N LEU A 373 -0.82 31.90 33.84
CA LEU A 373 0.45 32.21 34.53
C LEU A 373 1.39 33.05 33.63
N HIS A 374 1.48 32.70 32.35
CA HIS A 374 2.29 33.45 31.39
C HIS A 374 1.71 34.84 31.12
N ARG A 375 0.39 34.94 30.85
CA ARG A 375 -0.28 36.22 30.60
C ARG A 375 -0.17 37.17 31.79
N ALA A 376 -0.21 36.62 33.00
CA ALA A 376 -0.03 37.39 34.21
C ALA A 376 1.46 37.67 34.53
N GLU A 377 2.41 37.28 33.67
CA GLU A 377 3.84 37.55 33.82
C GLU A 377 4.40 37.08 35.18
N VAL A 378 3.89 35.96 35.70
CA VAL A 378 4.19 35.51 37.07
C VAL A 378 5.69 35.26 37.26
N LEU A 379 6.35 34.63 36.29
CA LEU A 379 7.78 34.32 36.38
C LEU A 379 8.65 35.57 36.49
N SER A 380 8.43 36.56 35.62
CA SER A 380 9.22 37.80 35.61
C SER A 380 8.85 38.71 36.78
N ARG A 381 7.56 38.85 37.11
CA ARG A 381 7.08 39.70 38.22
C ARG A 381 7.60 39.22 39.58
N HIS A 382 7.58 37.91 39.81
CA HIS A 382 8.00 37.32 41.08
C HIS A 382 9.44 36.78 41.07
N LYS A 383 10.19 36.99 39.96
CA LYS A 383 11.59 36.56 39.80
C LYS A 383 11.81 35.07 40.06
N LEU A 384 10.90 34.24 39.55
CA LEU A 384 10.92 32.79 39.71
C LEU A 384 11.74 32.19 38.58
N ALA A 385 12.83 31.50 38.91
CA ALA A 385 13.78 30.97 37.94
C ALA A 385 13.64 29.45 37.71
N SER A 386 12.80 28.78 38.51
CA SER A 386 12.61 27.33 38.45
C SER A 386 11.16 26.88 38.64
N ALA A 387 10.86 25.66 38.20
CA ALA A 387 9.54 25.05 38.38
C ALA A 387 9.20 24.82 39.87
N ALA A 388 10.19 24.54 40.71
CA ALA A 388 10.01 24.36 42.15
C ALA A 388 9.60 25.67 42.84
N GLU A 389 10.29 26.77 42.53
CA GLU A 389 9.94 28.10 43.06
C GLU A 389 8.53 28.53 42.62
N LEU A 390 8.18 28.27 41.35
CA LEU A 390 6.83 28.52 40.86
C LEU A 390 5.78 27.68 41.60
N LEU A 391 6.05 26.39 41.83
CA LEU A 391 5.15 25.52 42.61
C LEU A 391 4.96 26.01 44.04
N ASP A 392 6.03 26.40 44.73
CA ASP A 392 5.96 26.91 46.10
C ASP A 392 5.14 28.20 46.17
N TRP A 393 5.31 29.08 45.19
CA TRP A 393 4.52 30.30 45.06
C TRP A 393 3.03 29.99 44.81
N VAL A 394 2.73 29.05 43.90
CA VAL A 394 1.35 28.60 43.61
C VAL A 394 0.72 27.91 44.82
N ASP A 395 1.46 27.09 45.56
CA ASP A 395 0.98 26.40 46.76
C ASP A 395 0.70 27.41 47.88
N LYS A 396 1.53 28.45 48.02
CA LYS A 396 1.25 29.57 48.93
C LYS A 396 -0.05 30.27 48.53
N ALA A 397 -0.21 30.62 47.25
CA ALA A 397 -1.45 31.23 46.76
C ALA A 397 -2.67 30.34 47.03
N ASN A 398 -2.56 29.03 46.82
CA ASN A 398 -3.65 28.09 47.09
C ASN A 398 -4.05 28.07 48.58
N ARG A 399 -3.08 28.12 49.50
CA ARG A 399 -3.34 28.22 50.95
C ARG A 399 -4.01 29.53 51.32
N ASP A 400 -3.52 30.65 50.79
CA ASP A 400 -4.08 31.99 51.03
C ASP A 400 -5.54 32.07 50.53
N LEU A 401 -5.84 31.44 49.38
CA LEU A 401 -7.19 31.29 48.86
C LEU A 401 -8.08 30.39 49.73
N GLY A 402 -7.52 29.32 50.30
CA GLY A 402 -8.22 28.43 51.21
C GLY A 402 -8.64 29.08 52.54
N ALA A 403 -7.99 30.17 52.93
CA ALA A 403 -8.34 30.96 54.10
C ALA A 403 -9.53 31.92 53.86
N ARG A 404 -10.00 32.09 52.62
CA ARG A 404 -11.13 32.97 52.31
C ARG A 404 -12.46 32.42 52.82
N SER A 405 -13.31 33.30 53.34
CA SER A 405 -14.70 32.98 53.69
C SER A 405 -15.60 32.84 52.46
N ASP A 406 -16.80 32.28 52.63
CA ASP A 406 -17.76 32.12 51.53
C ASP A 406 -18.26 33.47 51.02
N GLU A 407 -18.39 34.47 51.90
CA GLU A 407 -18.74 35.85 51.55
C GLU A 407 -17.61 36.52 50.74
N GLN A 408 -16.35 36.25 51.10
CA GLN A 408 -15.20 36.71 50.32
C GLN A 408 -15.19 36.08 48.93
N TRP A 409 -15.52 34.79 48.80
CA TRP A 409 -15.66 34.13 47.50
C TRP A 409 -16.84 34.65 46.67
N ALA A 410 -17.96 34.97 47.31
CA ALA A 410 -19.12 35.55 46.65
C ALA A 410 -18.82 36.97 46.11
N SER A 411 -17.99 37.74 46.80
CA SER A 411 -17.63 39.12 46.41
C SER A 411 -16.46 39.22 45.44
N THR A 412 -15.51 38.27 45.44
CA THR A 412 -14.25 38.37 44.66
C THR A 412 -14.34 37.86 43.21
N GLY A 413 -15.55 37.77 42.63
CA GLY A 413 -15.69 37.45 41.20
C GLY A 413 -15.22 36.03 40.86
N ALA A 414 -15.59 35.05 41.69
CA ALA A 414 -15.38 33.64 41.38
C ALA A 414 -15.90 33.30 39.96
N ARG A 415 -15.24 32.38 39.28
CA ARG A 415 -15.63 31.90 37.94
C ARG A 415 -17.00 31.22 37.90
N ALA A 416 -17.60 30.95 39.06
CA ALA A 416 -18.93 30.35 39.18
C ALA A 416 -20.01 31.39 38.85
N LYS A 417 -20.91 31.04 37.92
CA LYS A 417 -21.94 31.96 37.39
C LYS A 417 -23.19 32.10 38.26
N SER A 418 -23.31 31.32 39.33
CA SER A 418 -24.46 31.36 40.25
C SER A 418 -24.04 30.94 41.65
N GLU A 419 -24.82 31.34 42.65
CA GLU A 419 -24.58 31.02 44.06
C GLU A 419 -24.57 29.50 44.32
N THR A 420 -25.52 28.76 43.73
CA THR A 420 -25.53 27.29 43.82
C THR A 420 -24.29 26.65 43.18
N ALA A 421 -23.84 27.18 42.03
CA ALA A 421 -22.62 26.71 41.39
C ALA A 421 -21.38 27.03 42.24
N LEU A 422 -21.37 28.18 42.91
CA LEU A 422 -20.32 28.60 43.82
C LEU A 422 -20.24 27.67 45.04
N GLY A 423 -21.37 27.41 45.72
CA GLY A 423 -21.41 26.50 46.86
C GLY A 423 -20.95 25.08 46.51
N ASN A 424 -21.38 24.55 45.36
CA ASN A 424 -20.90 23.25 44.87
C ASN A 424 -19.40 23.26 44.53
N ALA A 425 -18.89 24.35 43.97
CA ALA A 425 -17.48 24.48 43.65
C ALA A 425 -16.61 24.57 44.91
N LEU A 426 -17.03 25.36 45.90
CA LEU A 426 -16.37 25.52 47.19
C LEU A 426 -16.36 24.22 48.00
N SER A 427 -17.47 23.49 48.01
CA SER A 427 -17.53 22.17 48.64
C SER A 427 -16.49 21.22 48.07
N LYS A 428 -16.36 21.16 46.74
CA LYS A 428 -15.33 20.35 46.06
C LYS A 428 -13.92 20.85 46.30
N ALA A 429 -13.71 22.17 46.28
CA ALA A 429 -12.43 22.80 46.55
C ALA A 429 -11.93 22.44 47.96
N ARG A 430 -12.80 22.56 48.97
CA ARG A 430 -12.53 22.18 50.37
C ARG A 430 -12.20 20.70 50.51
N GLN A 431 -12.99 19.83 49.89
CA GLN A 431 -12.76 18.38 49.93
C GLN A 431 -11.36 17.99 49.41
N ASN A 432 -10.82 18.75 48.46
CA ASN A 432 -9.53 18.46 47.83
C ASN A 432 -8.42 19.45 48.23
N ALA A 433 -8.69 20.35 49.17
CA ALA A 433 -7.81 21.46 49.56
C ALA A 433 -7.25 22.27 48.36
N PHE A 434 -8.08 22.51 47.32
CA PHE A 434 -7.64 23.12 46.07
C PHE A 434 -8.60 24.23 45.60
N TYR A 435 -8.10 25.47 45.59
CA TYR A 435 -8.88 26.68 45.41
C TYR A 435 -8.44 27.53 44.20
N LEU A 436 -7.28 27.22 43.60
CA LEU A 436 -6.72 27.98 42.46
C LEU A 436 -7.67 28.08 41.26
N GLY A 437 -8.51 27.08 41.02
CA GLY A 437 -9.48 27.09 39.92
C GLY A 437 -10.77 27.85 40.17
N MET A 438 -10.93 28.44 41.36
CA MET A 438 -12.08 29.27 41.71
C MET A 438 -12.05 30.63 40.99
N GLY A 439 -10.87 31.17 40.71
CA GLY A 439 -10.66 32.50 40.10
C GLY A 439 -9.22 32.68 39.63
N TRP A 440 -8.95 33.79 38.93
CA TRP A 440 -7.61 34.17 38.46
C TRP A 440 -7.08 35.43 39.14
N ASP A 441 -7.81 35.94 40.14
CA ASP A 441 -7.49 37.16 40.87
C ASP A 441 -6.24 37.04 41.75
N TRP A 442 -5.81 35.81 42.07
CA TRP A 442 -4.58 35.50 42.80
C TRP A 442 -3.31 35.59 41.95
N LEU A 443 -3.43 35.77 40.64
CA LEU A 443 -2.28 35.93 39.73
C LEU A 443 -1.70 37.36 39.70
N LYS A 444 -2.21 38.24 40.56
CA LYS A 444 -1.82 39.67 40.59
C LYS A 444 -0.51 39.88 41.33
#